data_AF-A0A3A6MTQ9-F1
#
_entry.id   AF-A0A3A6MTQ9-F1
#
_cell.length_a   1.000
_cell.length_b   1.000
_cell.length_c   1.000
_cell.angle_alpha   90.00
_cell.angle_beta   90.00
_cell.angle_gamma   90.00
#
_symmetry.space_group_name_H-M   'P 1'
#
loop_
_entity.id
_entity.type
_entity.pdbx_description
1 polymer ?
#
loop_
_entity_poly.entity_id
_entity_poly.type
_entity_poly.pdbx_seq_one_letter_code
_entity_poly.pdbx_strand_id
1 'polypeptide(L)'
;MPEIATKDDRVVVEYQKGSGKKIRRFDLGLDYLGGSFLAFTLVAEEKANGAWRILRAEIDSDDTTADPDDAADDLADVRWHIFSSRERGRKLSPAVAFWEKENLVLAACLSDRYAAQKTPFAEQEKQLEDMPDPEKLLCCWPSRDAWQVARKSA
;
A
#
# COMPACT_ATOMS: atom_id res chain seq x y z
N MET A 1 -13.75 -3.52 -8.45
CA MET A 1 -12.33 -3.88 -8.43
C MET A 1 -11.55 -2.73 -9.00
N PRO A 2 -10.34 -2.46 -8.52
CA PRO A 2 -9.41 -1.57 -9.21
C PRO A 2 -9.13 -2.07 -10.63
N GLU A 3 -8.75 -1.15 -11.51
CA GLU A 3 -8.36 -1.46 -12.90
C GLU A 3 -6.87 -1.17 -13.06
N ILE A 4 -6.14 -2.14 -13.64
CA ILE A 4 -4.70 -2.03 -13.89
C ILE A 4 -4.50 -1.76 -15.37
N ALA A 5 -3.70 -0.75 -15.69
CA ALA A 5 -3.38 -0.39 -17.07
C ALA A 5 -1.92 0.03 -17.21
N THR A 6 -1.28 -0.46 -18.26
CA THR A 6 0.04 -0.02 -18.70
C THR A 6 -0.08 1.27 -19.51
N LYS A 7 0.77 2.24 -19.22
CA LYS A 7 1.04 3.44 -20.03
C LYS A 7 2.54 3.44 -20.34
N ASP A 8 2.94 4.10 -21.41
CA ASP A 8 4.26 3.91 -22.06
C ASP A 8 5.48 3.84 -21.10
N ASP A 9 5.43 4.45 -19.89
CA ASP A 9 6.48 4.36 -18.86
C ASP A 9 5.97 4.04 -17.42
N ARG A 10 4.68 3.69 -17.23
CA ARG A 10 4.09 3.50 -15.89
C ARG A 10 2.97 2.46 -15.88
N VAL A 11 2.88 1.68 -14.82
CA VAL A 11 1.71 0.85 -14.52
C VAL A 11 0.80 1.59 -13.53
N VAL A 12 -0.49 1.69 -13.84
CA VAL A 12 -1.45 2.46 -13.04
C VAL A 12 -2.51 1.54 -12.46
N VAL A 13 -2.71 1.62 -11.15
CA VAL A 13 -3.78 0.95 -10.41
C VAL A 13 -4.87 1.97 -10.06
N GLU A 14 -6.00 1.95 -10.77
CA GLU A 14 -7.12 2.87 -10.55
C GLU A 14 -8.07 2.35 -9.47
N TYR A 15 -8.14 3.02 -8.32
CA TYR A 15 -9.07 2.66 -7.23
C TYR A 15 -10.43 3.35 -7.37
N GLN A 16 -10.43 4.66 -7.65
CA GLN A 16 -11.64 5.48 -7.72
C GLN A 16 -11.48 6.64 -8.70
N LYS A 17 -12.58 7.02 -9.37
CA LYS A 17 -12.61 8.23 -10.21
C LYS A 17 -12.55 9.50 -9.35
N GLY A 18 -11.74 10.46 -9.79
CA GLY A 18 -11.64 11.79 -9.19
C GLY A 18 -12.92 12.61 -9.38
N SER A 19 -13.15 13.57 -8.48
CA SER A 19 -14.24 14.55 -8.61
C SER A 19 -13.76 15.95 -9.02
N GLY A 20 -12.47 16.07 -9.38
CA GLY A 20 -11.86 17.33 -9.84
C GLY A 20 -11.48 18.29 -8.70
N LYS A 21 -11.38 17.80 -7.46
CA LYS A 21 -11.00 18.63 -6.31
C LYS A 21 -9.48 18.72 -6.17
N LYS A 22 -9.00 19.23 -5.03
CA LYS A 22 -7.58 19.35 -4.70
C LYS A 22 -6.94 17.95 -4.65
N ILE A 23 -6.15 17.66 -5.68
CA ILE A 23 -5.36 16.42 -5.80
C ILE A 23 -4.00 16.64 -5.16
N ARG A 24 -3.52 15.60 -4.47
CA ARG A 24 -2.18 15.52 -3.92
C ARG A 24 -1.52 14.22 -4.37
N ARG A 25 -0.21 14.29 -4.60
CA ARG A 25 0.64 13.16 -4.98
C ARG A 25 1.63 12.89 -3.86
N PHE A 26 1.91 11.62 -3.61
CA PHE A 26 2.84 11.17 -2.60
C PHE A 26 3.76 10.13 -3.22
N ASP A 27 5.05 10.46 -3.32
CA ASP A 27 6.07 9.53 -3.82
C ASP A 27 6.49 8.62 -2.66
N LEU A 28 6.27 7.32 -2.84
CA LEU A 28 6.41 6.27 -1.85
C LEU A 28 7.33 5.17 -2.38
N GLY A 29 7.97 4.48 -1.43
CA GLY A 29 8.82 3.33 -1.67
C GLY A 29 8.49 2.22 -0.70
N LEU A 30 8.55 0.98 -1.16
CA LEU A 30 8.27 -0.22 -0.37
C LEU A 30 9.25 -1.34 -0.73
N ASP A 31 9.87 -1.95 0.29
CA ASP A 31 10.58 -3.21 0.10
C ASP A 31 9.57 -4.31 -0.26
N TYR A 32 9.81 -4.99 -1.37
CA TYR A 32 8.89 -5.91 -2.01
C TYR A 32 9.42 -7.36 -1.99
N LEU A 33 8.62 -8.29 -2.51
CA LEU A 33 8.92 -9.71 -2.57
C LEU A 33 10.30 -9.99 -3.18
N GLY A 34 11.06 -10.90 -2.55
CA GLY A 34 12.36 -11.34 -3.05
C GLY A 34 13.48 -10.29 -2.97
N GLY A 35 13.36 -9.31 -2.05
CA GLY A 35 14.36 -8.24 -1.88
C GLY A 35 14.34 -7.19 -3.00
N SER A 36 13.29 -7.21 -3.82
CA SER A 36 13.03 -6.15 -4.80
C SER A 36 12.44 -4.91 -4.12
N PHE A 37 12.35 -3.83 -4.87
CA PHE A 37 11.88 -2.53 -4.39
C PHE A 37 10.80 -2.01 -5.32
N LEU A 38 9.74 -1.47 -4.75
CA LEU A 38 8.61 -0.88 -5.45
C LEU A 38 8.56 0.62 -5.21
N ALA A 39 8.80 1.40 -6.28
CA ALA A 39 8.64 2.85 -6.31
C ALA A 39 7.29 3.21 -6.95
N PHE A 40 6.49 4.01 -6.27
CA PHE A 40 5.18 4.40 -6.80
C PHE A 40 4.70 5.73 -6.24
N THR A 41 3.84 6.40 -7.01
CA THR A 41 3.14 7.61 -6.60
C THR A 41 1.71 7.26 -6.19
N LEU A 42 1.35 7.52 -4.94
CA LEU A 42 -0.05 7.47 -4.51
C LEU A 42 -0.74 8.81 -4.80
N VAL A 43 -1.83 8.76 -5.57
CA VAL A 43 -2.61 9.93 -5.94
C VAL A 43 -3.91 9.96 -5.15
N ALA A 44 -4.12 11.02 -4.38
CA ALA A 44 -5.30 11.18 -3.53
C ALA A 44 -5.96 12.56 -3.70
N GLU A 45 -7.26 12.60 -3.43
CA GLU A 45 -8.09 13.80 -3.46
C GLU A 45 -8.56 14.15 -2.05
N GLU A 46 -8.35 15.41 -1.64
CA GLU A 46 -8.86 15.93 -0.37
C GLU A 46 -10.34 16.31 -0.53
N LYS A 47 -11.22 15.74 0.30
CA LYS A 47 -12.65 16.08 0.34
C LYS A 47 -12.86 17.33 1.20
N ALA A 48 -14.02 17.97 1.00
CA ALA A 48 -14.40 19.20 1.72
C ALA A 48 -14.47 19.01 3.26
N ASN A 49 -14.63 17.78 3.75
CA ASN A 49 -14.63 17.46 5.18
C ASN A 49 -13.24 17.06 5.70
N GLY A 50 -12.16 17.28 4.94
CA GLY A 50 -10.79 16.92 5.30
C GLY A 50 -10.45 15.42 5.13
N ALA A 51 -11.41 14.58 4.74
CA ALA A 51 -11.15 13.18 4.48
C ALA A 51 -10.49 12.99 3.11
N TRP A 52 -9.63 11.98 2.99
CA TRP A 52 -8.93 11.69 1.74
C TRP A 52 -9.63 10.57 0.95
N ARG A 53 -9.64 10.72 -0.36
CA ARG A 53 -10.04 9.69 -1.31
C ARG A 53 -8.81 9.27 -2.12
N ILE A 54 -8.52 7.98 -2.17
CA ILE A 54 -7.46 7.47 -3.02
C ILE A 54 -8.02 7.28 -4.42
N LEU A 55 -7.34 7.86 -5.40
CA LEU A 55 -7.74 7.78 -6.80
C LEU A 55 -7.01 6.62 -7.48
N ARG A 56 -5.68 6.63 -7.40
CA ARG A 56 -4.83 5.64 -8.06
C ARG A 56 -3.44 5.54 -7.43
N ALA A 57 -2.75 4.45 -7.72
CA ALA A 57 -1.30 4.34 -7.57
C ALA A 57 -0.66 4.30 -8.96
N GLU A 58 0.45 4.99 -9.15
CA GLU A 58 1.24 5.00 -10.39
C GLU A 58 2.61 4.40 -10.07
N ILE A 59 2.87 3.19 -10.53
CA ILE A 59 4.18 2.52 -10.37
C ILE A 59 5.16 3.17 -11.33
N ASP A 60 6.32 3.54 -10.80
CA ASP A 60 7.43 4.06 -11.57
C ASP A 60 8.29 2.89 -12.06
N SER A 61 8.22 2.59 -13.35
CA SER A 61 8.93 1.45 -13.95
C SER A 61 10.44 1.65 -14.01
N ASP A 62 10.93 2.90 -13.93
CA ASP A 62 12.37 3.20 -13.99
C ASP A 62 13.04 3.02 -12.62
N ASP A 63 12.32 3.35 -11.55
CA ASP A 63 12.83 3.31 -10.16
C ASP A 63 12.44 2.02 -9.41
N THR A 64 11.60 1.17 -10.00
CA THR A 64 11.14 -0.11 -9.44
C THR A 64 12.03 -1.25 -9.94
N THR A 65 12.39 -2.17 -9.02
CA THR A 65 13.07 -3.43 -9.36
C THR A 65 12.15 -4.64 -9.29
N ALA A 66 10.95 -4.48 -8.70
CA ALA A 66 9.88 -5.47 -8.77
C ALA A 66 9.30 -5.57 -10.19
N ASP A 67 8.67 -6.70 -10.53
CA ASP A 67 7.88 -6.77 -11.75
C ASP A 67 6.67 -5.81 -11.63
N PRO A 68 6.51 -4.82 -12.53
CA PRO A 68 5.47 -3.80 -12.39
C PRO A 68 4.05 -4.34 -12.47
N ASP A 69 3.80 -5.43 -13.21
CA ASP A 69 2.46 -6.00 -13.35
C ASP A 69 2.10 -6.80 -12.09
N ASP A 70 3.01 -7.62 -11.58
CA ASP A 70 2.83 -8.34 -10.31
C ASP A 70 2.62 -7.36 -9.14
N ALA A 71 3.43 -6.29 -9.09
CA ALA A 71 3.31 -5.26 -8.07
C ALA A 71 1.98 -4.49 -8.18
N ALA A 72 1.45 -4.28 -9.39
CA ALA A 72 0.16 -3.64 -9.60
C ALA A 72 -1.00 -4.49 -9.09
N ASP A 73 -0.97 -5.80 -9.33
CA ASP A 73 -1.96 -6.75 -8.83
C ASP A 73 -1.98 -6.76 -7.29
N ASP A 74 -0.80 -6.82 -6.67
CA ASP A 74 -0.68 -6.76 -5.21
C ASP A 74 -1.17 -5.42 -4.65
N LEU A 75 -0.82 -4.30 -5.28
CA LEU A 75 -1.30 -2.98 -4.90
C LEU A 75 -2.81 -2.82 -5.09
N ALA A 76 -3.43 -3.50 -6.05
CA ALA A 76 -4.88 -3.45 -6.25
C ALA A 76 -5.63 -4.03 -5.04
N ASP A 77 -5.04 -5.01 -4.35
CA ASP A 77 -5.65 -5.63 -3.17
C ASP A 77 -5.34 -4.88 -1.85
N VAL A 78 -4.50 -3.85 -1.90
CA VAL A 78 -4.19 -2.97 -0.76
C VAL A 78 -5.33 -1.99 -0.49
N ARG A 79 -5.68 -1.88 0.79
CA ARG A 79 -6.58 -0.84 1.30
C ARG A 79 -5.78 0.33 1.85
N TRP A 80 -5.92 1.47 1.21
CA TRP A 80 -5.23 2.68 1.59
C TRP A 80 -6.01 3.55 2.60
N HIS A 81 -5.29 4.12 3.54
CA HIS A 81 -5.80 5.12 4.49
C HIS A 81 -4.87 6.32 4.55
N ILE A 82 -5.42 7.53 4.44
CA ILE A 82 -4.70 8.79 4.70
C ILE A 82 -5.46 9.54 5.79
N PHE A 83 -4.76 9.88 6.88
CA PHE A 83 -5.33 10.56 8.05
C PHE A 83 -4.27 11.45 8.71
N SER A 84 -4.69 12.36 9.59
CA SER A 84 -3.73 13.22 10.28
C SER A 84 -2.89 12.42 11.29
N SER A 85 -1.64 12.82 11.50
CA SER A 85 -0.78 12.28 12.58
C SER A 85 -1.39 12.39 13.98
N ARG A 86 -2.40 13.25 14.19
CA ARG A 86 -3.18 13.35 15.43
C ARG A 86 -4.23 12.25 15.59
N GLU A 87 -4.54 11.51 14.51
CA GLU A 87 -5.56 10.47 14.46
C GLU A 87 -4.97 9.05 14.55
N ARG A 88 -3.74 8.87 15.05
CA ARG A 88 -3.08 7.55 15.18
C ARG A 88 -3.88 6.52 16.03
N GLY A 89 -4.82 6.96 16.85
CA GLY A 89 -5.75 6.05 17.56
C GLY A 89 -6.82 5.40 16.66
N ARG A 90 -6.86 5.74 15.36
CA ARG A 90 -7.82 5.19 14.40
C ARG A 90 -7.66 3.67 14.28
N LYS A 91 -8.78 2.95 14.33
CA LYS A 91 -8.79 1.49 14.13
C LYS A 91 -8.74 1.15 12.65
N LEU A 92 -7.70 0.43 12.25
CA LEU A 92 -7.46 0.01 10.87
C LEU A 92 -7.36 -1.51 10.80
N SER A 93 -7.59 -2.05 9.61
CA SER A 93 -7.14 -3.42 9.29
C SER A 93 -5.60 -3.46 9.39
N PRO A 94 -4.98 -4.64 9.56
CA PRO A 94 -3.54 -4.75 9.71
C PRO A 94 -2.79 -4.02 8.59
N ALA A 95 -1.95 -3.07 8.99
CA ALA A 95 -1.08 -2.32 8.10
C ALA A 95 0.12 -3.19 7.72
N VAL A 96 0.46 -3.19 6.44
CA VAL A 96 1.67 -3.84 5.90
C VAL A 96 2.82 -2.84 5.74
N ALA A 97 2.48 -1.56 5.57
CA ALA A 97 3.44 -0.47 5.48
C ALA A 97 2.76 0.86 5.83
N PHE A 98 3.56 1.82 6.27
CA PHE A 98 3.10 3.19 6.48
C PHE A 98 4.19 4.20 6.14
N TRP A 99 3.75 5.43 5.85
CA TRP A 99 4.63 6.55 5.55
C TRP A 99 4.10 7.80 6.23
N GLU A 100 5.03 8.63 6.70
CA GLU A 100 4.73 9.95 7.23
C GLU A 100 5.18 11.01 6.23
N LYS A 101 4.25 11.86 5.81
CA LYS A 101 4.53 13.01 4.93
C LYS A 101 3.84 14.22 5.53
N GLU A 102 4.64 15.18 5.98
CA GLU A 102 4.19 16.39 6.68
C GLU A 102 3.38 16.07 7.94
N ASN A 103 2.06 16.30 7.93
CA ASN A 103 1.15 16.06 9.06
C ASN A 103 0.17 14.90 8.78
N LEU A 104 0.44 14.11 7.75
CA LEU A 104 -0.37 12.98 7.32
C LEU A 104 0.36 11.66 7.51
N VAL A 105 -0.40 10.65 7.90
CA VAL A 105 -0.01 9.24 7.87
C VAL A 105 -0.71 8.60 6.70
N LEU A 106 0.06 7.92 5.86
CA LEU A 106 -0.40 7.07 4.78
C LEU A 106 -0.19 5.62 5.21
N ALA A 107 -1.24 4.83 5.31
CA ALA A 107 -1.15 3.42 5.68
C ALA A 107 -1.68 2.54 4.55
N ALA A 108 -0.87 1.56 4.15
CA ALA A 108 -1.27 0.45 3.31
C ALA A 108 -1.73 -0.69 4.23
N CYS A 109 -3.00 -1.07 4.14
CA CYS A 109 -3.60 -2.11 4.97
C CYS A 109 -4.05 -3.29 4.13
N LEU A 110 -4.05 -4.48 4.73
CA LEU A 110 -4.71 -5.64 4.16
C LEU A 110 -6.20 -5.35 3.94
N SER A 111 -6.74 -5.82 2.82
CA SER A 111 -8.19 -5.76 2.61
C SER A 111 -8.94 -6.61 3.64
N ASP A 112 -10.21 -6.26 3.88
CA ASP A 112 -11.04 -6.91 4.89
C ASP A 112 -11.22 -8.43 4.64
N ARG A 113 -10.91 -8.91 3.42
CA ARG A 113 -10.93 -10.34 3.06
C ARG A 113 -9.90 -11.17 3.83
N TYR A 114 -8.81 -10.55 4.26
CA TYR A 114 -7.69 -11.22 4.94
C TYR A 114 -7.70 -11.02 6.45
N ALA A 115 -8.26 -9.90 6.91
CA ALA A 115 -8.29 -9.58 8.33
C ALA A 115 -9.52 -8.72 8.65
N ALA A 116 -10.51 -9.36 9.29
CA ALA A 116 -11.70 -8.67 9.77
C ALA A 116 -11.46 -7.86 11.05
N GLN A 117 -10.42 -8.22 11.82
CA GLN A 117 -10.12 -7.57 13.09
C GLN A 117 -9.36 -6.26 12.86
N LYS A 118 -9.89 -5.18 13.46
CA LYS A 118 -9.30 -3.84 13.39
C LYS A 118 -8.71 -3.46 14.74
N THR A 119 -7.46 -3.03 14.75
CA THR A 119 -6.75 -2.54 15.94
C THR A 119 -6.32 -1.08 15.74
N PRO A 120 -6.09 -0.31 16.83
CA PRO A 120 -5.58 1.05 16.71
C PRO A 120 -4.25 1.10 15.95
N PHE A 121 -4.11 2.04 15.01
CA PHE A 121 -2.90 2.17 14.20
C PHE A 121 -1.65 2.39 15.06
N ALA A 122 -1.73 3.19 16.13
CA ALA A 122 -0.62 3.39 17.06
C ALA A 122 -0.07 2.10 17.70
N GLU A 123 -0.88 1.02 17.78
CA GLU A 123 -0.40 -0.28 18.26
C GLU A 123 0.28 -1.08 17.14
N GLN A 124 -0.18 -0.93 15.90
CA GLN A 124 0.40 -1.56 14.71
C GLN A 124 1.72 -0.89 14.29
N GLU A 125 1.79 0.45 14.41
CA GLU A 125 2.97 1.27 14.11
C GLU A 125 4.20 0.76 14.85
N LYS A 126 4.09 0.54 16.17
CA LYS A 126 5.17 -0.04 16.98
C LYS A 126 5.63 -1.41 16.47
N GLN A 127 4.69 -2.25 16.04
CA GLN A 127 5.02 -3.58 15.53
C GLN A 127 5.77 -3.50 14.20
N LEU A 128 5.40 -2.54 13.34
CA LEU A 128 6.07 -2.30 12.06
C LEU A 128 7.46 -1.65 12.25
N GLU A 129 7.63 -0.79 13.25
CA GLU A 129 8.91 -0.17 13.60
C GLU A 129 9.89 -1.16 14.26
N ASP A 130 9.38 -2.07 15.11
CA ASP A 130 10.19 -3.04 15.88
C ASP A 130 10.55 -4.31 15.07
N MET A 131 10.16 -4.40 13.80
CA MET A 131 10.27 -5.62 13.02
C MET A 131 11.64 -5.79 12.33
N PRO A 132 12.36 -6.92 12.56
CA PRO A 132 13.60 -7.21 11.87
C PRO A 132 13.34 -7.85 10.50
N ASP A 133 13.94 -7.26 9.46
CA ASP A 133 14.23 -7.83 8.13
C ASP A 133 13.03 -7.98 7.14
N PRO A 134 13.06 -7.33 5.95
CA PRO A 134 12.06 -7.46 4.88
C PRO A 134 11.79 -8.91 4.42
N GLU A 135 12.76 -9.81 4.52
CA GLU A 135 12.55 -11.23 4.18
C GLU A 135 11.58 -11.94 5.14
N LYS A 136 11.36 -11.40 6.35
CA LYS A 136 10.38 -11.93 7.32
C LYS A 136 8.99 -11.31 7.17
N LEU A 137 8.88 -10.17 6.49
CA LEU A 137 7.63 -9.44 6.21
C LEU A 137 6.71 -10.19 5.23
N LEU A 138 7.28 -11.09 4.42
CA LEU A 138 6.56 -11.69 3.30
C LEU A 138 5.77 -12.94 3.68
N CYS A 139 5.89 -13.49 4.90
CA CYS A 139 5.12 -14.67 5.34
C CYS A 139 3.58 -14.48 5.27
N CYS A 140 3.10 -13.28 4.97
CA CYS A 140 1.69 -12.90 5.09
C CYS A 140 1.08 -12.24 3.84
N TRP A 141 1.77 -12.12 2.69
CA TRP A 141 1.18 -11.58 1.44
C TRP A 141 1.83 -12.16 0.16
N PRO A 142 1.09 -12.50 -0.93
CA PRO A 142 -0.36 -12.45 -1.11
C PRO A 142 -1.11 -13.78 -0.92
N SER A 143 -0.47 -14.90 -0.56
CA SER A 143 -1.17 -16.06 0.02
C SER A 143 -0.25 -17.05 0.76
N ARG A 144 -0.79 -17.75 1.76
CA ARG A 144 -0.13 -18.89 2.43
C ARG A 144 0.24 -20.01 1.43
N ASP A 145 -0.53 -20.15 0.35
CA ASP A 145 -0.30 -21.17 -0.68
C ASP A 145 0.89 -20.81 -1.59
N ALA A 146 1.10 -19.53 -1.88
CA ALA A 146 2.27 -19.05 -2.61
C ALA A 146 3.58 -19.47 -1.92
N TRP A 147 3.61 -19.43 -0.59
CA TRP A 147 4.74 -19.89 0.22
C TRP A 147 4.96 -21.41 0.20
N GLN A 148 3.89 -22.20 0.10
CA GLN A 148 4.02 -23.65 0.04
C GLN A 148 4.56 -24.13 -1.31
N VAL A 149 4.26 -23.41 -2.39
CA VAL A 149 4.78 -23.71 -3.73
C VAL A 149 6.28 -23.38 -3.82
N ALA A 150 6.71 -22.25 -3.26
CA ALA A 150 8.12 -21.87 -3.22
C ALA A 150 8.98 -22.87 -2.42
N ARG A 151 8.51 -23.37 -1.27
CA ARG A 151 9.21 -24.38 -0.45
C ARG A 151 9.36 -25.75 -1.10
N LYS A 152 8.59 -26.06 -2.13
CA LYS A 152 8.70 -27.33 -2.87
C LYS A 152 9.66 -27.26 -4.05
N SER A 153 10.12 -26.05 -4.38
CA SER A 153 10.94 -25.77 -5.56
C SER A 153 12.39 -25.41 -5.21
N ALA A 154 12.76 -25.48 -3.91
CA ALA A 154 14.11 -25.41 -3.37
C ALA A 154 14.44 -26.76 -2.69
#